data_AF-A0A1F5AIJ9-F1
#
_entry.id   AF-A0A1F5AIJ9-F1
#
_cell.length_a   1.000
_cell.length_b   1.000
_cell.length_c   1.000
_cell.angle_alpha   90.00
_cell.angle_beta   90.00
_cell.angle_gamma   90.00
#
_symmetry.space_group_name_H-M   'P 1'
#
loop_
_entity.id
_entity.type
_entity.pdbx_description
1 polymer ?
#
loop_
_entity_poly.entity_id
_entity_poly.type
_entity_poly.pdbx_seq_one_letter_code
_entity_poly.pdbx_strand_id
1 'polypeptide(L)'
;MIVEVDKIPKEGLSVSRDFEFSSIDLIEENTVFLSPARADVLIRKIGDEAMVKGRLIARLSFVCSRCLAPYEYPVNASFDLYYLPEDLDTMKDELDEDDVDKMFYRHRRLDLREIILEQLNLTIPLKPLCSEGCEGICAVCGQLRQEGRCSCLVQEPEPRMQKLKNFVRDKS
;
A
#
# COMPACT_ATOMS: atom_id res chain seq x y z
N MET A 1 -18.49 3.04 -3.44
CA MET A 1 -19.79 2.69 -2.82
C MET A 1 -20.02 3.72 -1.75
N ILE A 2 -21.11 4.48 -1.85
CA ILE A 2 -21.37 5.56 -0.91
C ILE A 2 -22.22 5.06 0.26
N VAL A 3 -21.78 5.33 1.48
CA VAL A 3 -22.53 5.16 2.72
C VAL A 3 -22.89 6.53 3.26
N GLU A 4 -24.18 6.78 3.47
CA GLU A 4 -24.64 7.99 4.17
C GLU A 4 -24.50 7.79 5.68
N VAL A 5 -23.75 8.67 6.34
CA VAL A 5 -23.41 8.56 7.76
C VAL A 5 -24.66 8.55 8.65
N ASP A 6 -25.70 9.30 8.29
CA ASP A 6 -26.95 9.35 9.06
C ASP A 6 -27.84 8.12 8.94
N LYS A 7 -27.63 7.31 7.91
CA LYS A 7 -28.38 6.07 7.69
C LYS A 7 -27.72 4.87 8.37
N ILE A 8 -26.61 5.07 9.08
CA ILE A 8 -25.91 4.01 9.82
C ILE A 8 -26.76 3.62 11.04
N PRO A 9 -27.15 2.33 11.19
CA PRO A 9 -27.88 1.85 12.37
C PRO A 9 -27.09 2.00 13.67
N LYS A 10 -27.77 2.01 14.81
CA LYS A 10 -27.11 2.08 16.14
C LYS A 10 -26.22 0.87 16.41
N GLU A 11 -26.58 -0.32 15.91
CA GLU A 11 -25.72 -1.51 15.97
C GLU A 11 -24.47 -1.44 15.07
N GLY A 12 -24.42 -0.48 14.14
CA GLY A 12 -23.39 -0.37 13.11
C GLY A 12 -23.80 -0.98 11.78
N LEU A 13 -23.05 -0.64 10.73
CA LEU A 13 -23.23 -1.17 9.37
C LEU A 13 -22.05 -2.07 9.02
N SER A 14 -22.31 -3.35 8.79
CA SER A 14 -21.32 -4.31 8.31
C SER A 14 -21.41 -4.48 6.80
N VAL A 15 -20.28 -4.38 6.10
CA VAL A 15 -20.15 -4.54 4.67
C VAL A 15 -19.06 -5.58 4.40
N SER A 16 -19.44 -6.74 3.87
CA SER A 16 -18.50 -7.77 3.40
C SER A 16 -18.76 -7.99 1.91
N ARG A 17 -17.80 -7.64 1.06
CA ARG A 17 -17.91 -7.83 -0.39
C ARG A 17 -16.55 -7.76 -1.09
N ASP A 18 -16.57 -8.15 -2.35
CA ASP A 18 -15.46 -7.96 -3.27
C ASP A 18 -15.54 -6.58 -3.94
N PHE A 19 -14.38 -5.95 -4.10
CA PHE A 19 -14.20 -4.67 -4.76
C PHE A 19 -13.31 -4.87 -5.99
N GLU A 20 -13.81 -4.41 -7.13
CA GLU A 20 -13.08 -4.41 -8.39
C GLU A 20 -12.39 -3.06 -8.59
N PHE A 21 -11.07 -3.13 -8.75
CA PHE A 21 -10.19 -2.01 -9.00
C PHE A 21 -9.43 -2.25 -10.31
N SER A 22 -9.06 -1.17 -10.97
CA SER A 22 -8.15 -1.20 -12.11
C SER A 22 -6.72 -1.10 -11.63
N SER A 23 -5.76 -1.67 -12.37
CA SER A 23 -4.32 -1.46 -12.09
C SER A 23 -3.93 0.02 -12.07
N ILE A 24 -4.63 0.87 -12.83
CA ILE A 24 -4.37 2.32 -12.86
C ILE A 24 -4.78 3.02 -11.56
N ASP A 25 -5.58 2.36 -10.72
CA ASP A 25 -5.98 2.87 -9.40
C ASP A 25 -4.84 2.70 -8.36
N LEU A 26 -3.81 1.89 -8.67
CA LEU A 26 -2.70 1.61 -7.77
C LEU A 26 -1.55 2.61 -7.92
N ILE A 27 -0.84 2.87 -6.82
CA ILE A 27 0.35 3.74 -6.83
C ILE A 27 1.58 3.09 -7.50
N GLU A 28 1.63 1.77 -7.61
CA GLU A 28 2.71 1.05 -8.31
C GLU A 28 2.26 0.65 -9.72
N GLU A 29 2.87 1.29 -10.72
CA GLU A 29 2.48 1.20 -12.13
C GLU A 29 2.60 -0.21 -12.73
N ASN A 30 3.53 -1.04 -12.22
CA ASN A 30 3.75 -2.40 -12.73
C ASN A 30 3.06 -3.48 -11.89
N THR A 31 1.92 -3.13 -11.28
CA THR A 31 1.14 -4.05 -10.43
C THR A 31 -0.21 -4.37 -11.04
N VAL A 32 -0.59 -5.64 -10.98
CA VAL A 32 -1.91 -6.10 -11.42
C VAL A 32 -2.65 -6.88 -10.34
N PHE A 33 -3.97 -6.77 -10.32
CA PHE A 33 -4.82 -7.60 -9.48
C PHE A 33 -4.92 -9.00 -10.06
N LEU A 34 -4.62 -10.02 -9.26
CA LEU A 34 -4.82 -11.43 -9.62
C LEU A 34 -6.23 -11.92 -9.25
N SER A 35 -6.88 -11.22 -8.31
CA SER A 35 -8.27 -11.45 -7.91
C SER A 35 -8.88 -10.13 -7.42
N PRO A 36 -10.22 -10.00 -7.41
CA PRO A 36 -10.89 -8.90 -6.72
C PRO A 36 -10.41 -8.76 -5.26
N ALA A 37 -10.39 -7.54 -4.75
CA ALA A 37 -10.01 -7.27 -3.37
C ALA A 37 -11.22 -7.50 -2.46
N ARG A 38 -11.13 -8.44 -1.52
CA ARG A 38 -12.19 -8.68 -0.55
C ARG A 38 -12.00 -7.78 0.66
N ALA A 39 -13.04 -7.05 1.03
CA ALA A 39 -13.03 -6.21 2.22
C ALA A 39 -14.22 -6.53 3.14
N ASP A 40 -13.90 -6.68 4.42
CA ASP A 40 -14.85 -6.81 5.52
C ASP A 40 -14.75 -5.54 6.37
N VAL A 41 -15.77 -4.68 6.34
CA VAL A 41 -15.78 -3.36 6.96
C VAL A 41 -16.95 -3.25 7.93
N LEU A 42 -16.68 -2.74 9.13
CA LEU A 42 -17.67 -2.38 10.14
C LEU A 42 -17.61 -0.87 10.36
N ILE A 43 -18.74 -0.20 10.14
CA ILE A 43 -18.88 1.24 10.34
C ILE A 43 -19.79 1.48 11.54
N ARG A 44 -19.36 2.33 12.48
CA ARG A 44 -20.18 2.74 13.63
C ARG A 44 -20.18 4.26 13.75
N LYS A 45 -21.36 4.83 13.94
CA LYS A 45 -21.53 6.25 14.24
C LYS A 45 -21.55 6.45 15.75
N ILE A 46 -20.71 7.35 16.26
CA ILE A 46 -20.63 7.74 17.67
C ILE A 46 -20.76 9.27 17.73
N GLY A 47 -21.93 9.77 18.13
CA GLY A 47 -22.23 11.20 17.97
C GLY A 47 -22.24 11.58 16.50
N ASP A 48 -21.35 12.50 16.08
CA ASP A 48 -21.13 12.87 14.68
C ASP A 48 -19.87 12.25 14.06
N GLU A 49 -19.10 11.49 14.84
CA GLU A 49 -17.93 10.75 14.37
C GLU A 49 -18.34 9.40 13.76
N ALA A 50 -17.66 9.00 12.70
CA ALA A 50 -17.82 7.70 12.06
C ALA A 50 -16.52 6.91 12.18
N MET A 51 -16.56 5.83 12.96
CA MET A 51 -15.47 4.86 13.07
C MET A 51 -15.62 3.80 11.99
N VAL A 52 -14.59 3.58 11.19
CA VAL A 52 -14.52 2.61 10.11
C VAL A 52 -13.40 1.61 10.41
N LYS A 53 -13.77 0.40 10.83
CA LYS A 53 -12.82 -0.71 11.01
C LYS A 53 -12.93 -1.66 9.84
N GLY A 54 -11.81 -2.11 9.31
CA GLY A 54 -11.86 -3.04 8.19
C GLY A 54 -10.70 -4.01 8.13
N ARG A 55 -10.93 -5.10 7.41
CA ARG A 55 -9.93 -6.05 6.97
C ARG A 55 -9.98 -6.17 5.46
N LEU A 56 -8.81 -6.15 4.85
CA LEU A 56 -8.60 -6.19 3.41
C LEU A 56 -7.76 -7.40 3.06
N ILE A 57 -8.24 -8.19 2.10
CA ILE A 57 -7.51 -9.32 1.52
C ILE A 57 -7.47 -9.15 0.00
N ALA A 58 -6.28 -9.15 -0.57
CA ALA A 58 -6.09 -9.07 -2.02
C ALA A 58 -4.89 -9.92 -2.46
N ARG A 59 -4.82 -10.25 -3.75
CA ARG A 59 -3.65 -10.88 -4.36
C ARG A 59 -3.20 -10.03 -5.52
N LEU A 60 -1.98 -9.50 -5.42
CA LEU A 60 -1.37 -8.63 -6.42
C LEU A 60 -0.22 -9.38 -7.09
N SER A 61 0.04 -9.08 -8.37
CA SER A 61 1.28 -9.46 -9.02
C SER A 61 2.16 -8.23 -9.17
N PHE A 62 3.33 -8.29 -8.54
CA PHE A 62 4.37 -7.27 -8.62
C PHE A 62 5.51 -7.73 -9.51
N VAL A 63 6.30 -6.77 -9.97
CA VAL A 63 7.61 -7.02 -10.60
C VAL A 63 8.72 -6.81 -9.56
N CYS A 64 9.56 -7.82 -9.38
CA CYS A 64 10.67 -7.72 -8.43
C CYS A 64 11.71 -6.68 -8.86
N SER A 65 12.04 -5.73 -7.99
CA SER A 65 13.02 -4.66 -8.28
C SER A 65 14.47 -5.15 -8.45
N ARG A 66 14.77 -6.42 -8.14
CA ARG A 66 16.11 -7.00 -8.28
C ARG A 66 16.23 -7.90 -9.50
N CYS A 67 15.28 -8.80 -9.70
CA CYS A 67 15.35 -9.82 -10.74
C CYS A 67 14.40 -9.58 -11.92
N LEU A 68 13.51 -8.59 -11.83
CA LEU A 68 12.47 -8.25 -12.81
C LEU A 68 11.46 -9.37 -13.08
N ALA A 69 11.49 -10.46 -12.31
CA ALA A 69 10.51 -11.51 -12.43
C ALA A 69 9.19 -11.08 -11.77
N PRO A 70 8.03 -11.38 -12.38
CA PRO A 70 6.74 -11.22 -11.74
C PRO A 70 6.62 -12.21 -10.58
N TYR A 71 6.01 -11.77 -9.49
CA TYR A 71 5.72 -12.63 -8.35
C TYR A 71 4.41 -12.24 -7.70
N GLU A 72 3.82 -13.19 -6.97
CA GLU A 72 2.59 -12.95 -6.24
C GLU A 72 2.88 -12.34 -4.87
N TYR A 73 2.12 -11.29 -4.53
CA TYR A 73 2.14 -10.64 -3.24
C TYR A 73 0.75 -10.72 -2.59
N PRO A 74 0.60 -11.51 -1.51
CA PRO A 74 -0.64 -11.56 -0.75
C PRO A 74 -0.76 -10.33 0.15
N VAL A 75 -1.87 -9.60 0.02
CA VAL A 75 -2.24 -8.52 0.93
C VAL A 75 -3.20 -9.07 1.97
N ASN A 76 -2.89 -8.82 3.25
CA ASN A 76 -3.79 -9.06 4.39
C ASN A 76 -3.56 -7.94 5.40
N ALA A 77 -4.34 -6.87 5.28
CA ALA A 77 -4.21 -5.67 6.09
C ALA A 77 -5.48 -5.41 6.90
N SER A 78 -5.31 -4.74 8.03
CA SER A 78 -6.41 -4.25 8.86
C SER A 78 -6.22 -2.78 9.13
N PHE A 79 -7.31 -2.03 9.17
CA PHE A 79 -7.31 -0.59 9.40
C PHE A 79 -8.41 -0.20 10.38
N ASP A 80 -8.18 0.91 11.07
CA ASP A 80 -9.08 1.51 12.05
C ASP A 80 -9.01 3.03 11.84
N LEU A 81 -10.06 3.58 11.24
CA LEU A 81 -10.10 4.98 10.79
C LEU A 81 -11.24 5.72 11.49
N TYR A 82 -11.01 6.98 11.78
CA TYR A 82 -11.99 7.88 12.38
C TYR A 82 -12.27 9.04 11.42
N TYR A 83 -13.53 9.20 11.04
CA TYR A 83 -13.98 10.29 10.19
C TYR A 83 -14.87 11.27 10.96
N LEU A 84 -14.58 12.55 10.82
CA LEU A 84 -15.31 13.66 11.40
C LEU A 84 -16.10 14.44 10.33
N PRO A 85 -17.12 15.23 10.72
CA PRO A 85 -17.75 16.19 9.82
C PRO A 85 -16.74 17.22 9.29
N GLU A 86 -16.80 17.50 7.99
CA GLU A 86 -16.02 18.55 7.32
C GLU A 86 -16.17 19.94 7.98
N ASP A 87 -17.31 20.22 8.62
CA ASP A 87 -17.54 21.50 9.32
C ASP A 87 -16.52 21.74 10.46
N LEU A 88 -15.96 20.67 11.04
CA LEU A 88 -14.91 20.74 12.07
C LEU A 88 -13.52 21.04 11.49
N ASP A 89 -13.28 20.75 10.21
CA ASP A 89 -12.03 21.05 9.50
C ASP A 89 -11.83 22.57 9.36
N THR A 90 -12.92 23.28 9.03
CA THR A 90 -12.90 24.74 8.81
C THR A 90 -12.83 25.60 10.07
N MET A 91 -12.98 25.00 11.25
CA MET A 91 -13.06 25.70 12.54
C MET A 91 -11.72 25.75 13.29
N LYS A 92 -10.66 25.09 12.77
CA LYS A 92 -9.35 25.02 13.41
C LYS A 92 -8.30 25.76 12.57
N ASP A 93 -7.82 26.89 13.09
CA ASP A 93 -6.70 27.65 12.51
C ASP A 93 -5.32 27.01 12.80
N GLU A 94 -5.24 26.07 13.75
CA GLU A 94 -4.03 25.35 14.14
C GLU A 94 -4.30 23.82 14.19
N LEU A 95 -3.40 23.03 13.59
CA LEU A 95 -3.42 21.57 13.66
C LEU A 95 -2.77 21.13 14.98
N ASP A 96 -3.54 20.49 15.87
CA ASP A 96 -3.02 19.90 17.10
C ASP A 96 -2.36 18.52 16.81
N GLU A 97 -1.48 18.04 17.70
CA GLU A 97 -0.91 16.67 17.58
C GLU A 97 -1.99 15.58 17.51
N ASP A 98 -3.16 15.81 18.11
CA ASP A 98 -4.31 14.90 18.08
C ASP A 98 -5.08 14.91 16.75
N ASP A 99 -4.76 15.78 15.79
CA ASP A 99 -5.46 15.88 14.50
C ASP A 99 -4.81 15.09 13.36
N VAL A 100 -3.60 14.54 13.58
CA VAL A 100 -2.81 13.85 12.54
C VAL A 100 -3.51 12.59 12.00
N ASP A 101 -4.36 11.94 12.81
CA ASP A 101 -5.04 10.69 12.46
C ASP A 101 -6.54 10.85 12.13
N LYS A 102 -7.05 12.09 12.07
CA LYS A 102 -8.47 12.36 11.81
C LYS A 102 -8.70 12.65 10.33
N MET A 103 -9.63 11.91 9.73
CA MET A 103 -10.10 12.19 8.38
C MET A 103 -11.46 12.88 8.42
N PHE A 104 -11.86 13.50 7.31
CA PHE A 104 -13.14 14.20 7.22
C PHE A 104 -14.02 13.57 6.14
N TYR A 105 -15.30 13.37 6.46
CA TYR A 105 -16.29 12.99 5.46
C TYR A 105 -16.99 14.23 4.91
N ARG A 106 -17.21 14.25 3.59
CA ARG A 106 -17.92 15.35 2.91
C ARG A 106 -19.38 15.00 2.71
N HIS A 107 -20.26 15.99 2.83
CA HIS A 107 -21.71 15.83 2.61
C HIS A 107 -22.35 14.64 3.35
N ARG A 108 -21.84 14.31 4.54
CA ARG A 108 -22.28 13.16 5.36
C ARG A 108 -22.18 11.82 4.62
N ARG A 109 -21.18 11.67 3.76
CA ARG A 109 -20.97 10.49 2.90
C ARG A 109 -19.55 9.94 3.06
N LEU A 110 -19.46 8.62 3.16
CA LEU A 110 -18.21 7.86 3.09
C LEU A 110 -18.18 7.06 1.79
N ASP A 111 -17.13 7.20 0.98
CA ASP A 111 -16.91 6.31 -0.15
C ASP A 111 -16.02 5.13 0.24
N LEU A 112 -16.64 3.99 0.53
CA LEU A 112 -15.90 2.78 0.88
C LEU A 112 -14.95 2.31 -0.22
N ARG A 113 -15.24 2.61 -1.50
CA ARG A 113 -14.34 2.20 -2.59
C ARG A 113 -13.02 2.96 -2.50
N GLU A 114 -13.09 4.26 -2.24
CA GLU A 114 -11.92 5.14 -2.08
C GLU A 114 -11.13 4.76 -0.85
N ILE A 115 -11.80 4.61 0.31
CA ILE A 115 -11.18 4.19 1.56
C ILE A 115 -10.42 2.88 1.37
N ILE A 116 -11.06 1.86 0.78
CA ILE A 116 -10.41 0.56 0.57
C ILE A 116 -9.22 0.67 -0.39
N LEU A 117 -9.32 1.49 -1.44
CA LEU A 117 -8.23 1.69 -2.39
C LEU A 117 -7.04 2.38 -1.73
N GLU A 118 -7.27 3.41 -0.92
CA GLU A 118 -6.22 4.07 -0.14
C GLU A 118 -5.54 3.10 0.81
N GLN A 119 -6.33 2.34 1.58
CA GLN A 119 -5.79 1.35 2.50
C GLN A 119 -5.02 0.25 1.78
N LEU A 120 -5.45 -0.16 0.58
CA LEU A 120 -4.70 -1.08 -0.26
C LEU A 120 -3.36 -0.49 -0.70
N ASN A 121 -3.34 0.75 -1.17
CA ASN A 121 -2.14 1.43 -1.62
C ASN A 121 -1.10 1.59 -0.49
N LEU A 122 -1.54 1.79 0.75
CA LEU A 122 -0.66 1.83 1.92
C LEU A 122 0.04 0.49 2.22
N THR A 123 -0.47 -0.64 1.70
CA THR A 123 0.18 -1.95 1.86
C THR A 123 1.32 -2.20 0.88
N ILE A 124 1.47 -1.34 -0.14
CA ILE A 124 2.42 -1.55 -1.23
C ILE A 124 3.85 -1.31 -0.73
N PRO A 125 4.78 -2.27 -0.90
CA PRO A 125 6.15 -2.11 -0.45
C PRO A 125 6.91 -1.09 -1.30
N LEU A 126 7.71 -0.23 -0.67
CA LEU A 126 8.60 0.72 -1.35
C LEU A 126 9.60 0.05 -2.31
N LYS A 127 9.95 -1.20 -2.05
CA LYS A 127 10.85 -2.00 -2.88
C LYS A 127 10.33 -3.44 -2.99
N PRO A 128 9.49 -3.76 -3.99
CA PRO A 128 8.96 -5.10 -4.18
C PRO A 128 10.07 -6.11 -4.49
N LEU A 129 10.15 -7.17 -3.70
CA LEU A 129 11.10 -8.27 -3.89
C LEU A 129 10.35 -9.60 -3.91
N CYS A 130 10.68 -10.47 -4.87
CA CYS A 130 10.09 -11.82 -4.94
C CYS A 130 10.47 -12.72 -3.76
N SER A 131 11.56 -12.37 -3.05
CA SER A 131 11.99 -13.00 -1.80
C SER A 131 13.02 -12.10 -1.12
N GLU A 132 13.20 -12.23 0.19
CA GLU A 132 14.21 -11.49 0.96
C GLU A 132 15.64 -11.75 0.44
N GLY A 133 15.90 -12.98 0.01
CA GLY A 133 17.19 -13.44 -0.52
C GLY A 133 17.39 -13.26 -2.03
N CYS A 134 16.55 -12.49 -2.72
CA CYS A 134 16.66 -12.34 -4.18
C CYS A 134 18.02 -11.72 -4.58
N GLU A 135 18.90 -12.47 -5.25
CA GLU A 135 20.22 -11.97 -5.67
C GLU A 135 20.17 -11.01 -6.88
N GLY A 136 19.02 -10.97 -7.56
CA GLY A 136 18.76 -10.10 -8.70
C GLY A 136 19.36 -10.56 -10.02
N ILE A 137 19.47 -9.65 -10.98
CA ILE A 137 20.15 -9.90 -12.26
C ILE A 137 21.64 -9.53 -12.21
N CYS A 138 22.43 -10.16 -13.06
CA CYS A 138 23.81 -9.79 -13.32
C CYS A 138 23.87 -8.42 -14.01
N ALA A 139 24.63 -7.48 -13.45
CA ALA A 139 24.78 -6.14 -14.00
C ALA A 139 25.52 -6.09 -15.36
N VAL A 140 26.14 -7.20 -15.79
CA VAL A 140 26.89 -7.28 -17.06
C VAL A 140 26.03 -7.89 -18.18
N CYS A 141 25.38 -9.03 -17.93
CA CYS A 141 24.65 -9.77 -18.95
C CYS A 141 23.13 -9.80 -18.77
N GLY A 142 22.58 -9.29 -17.67
CA GLY A 142 21.15 -9.27 -17.39
C GLY A 142 20.53 -10.62 -16.98
N GLN A 143 21.31 -11.70 -16.90
CA GLN A 143 20.82 -13.01 -16.46
C GLN A 143 20.55 -13.05 -14.95
N LEU A 144 19.57 -13.86 -14.53
CA LEU A 144 19.28 -14.10 -13.12
C LEU A 144 20.50 -14.66 -12.39
N ARG A 145 20.85 -14.05 -11.26
CA ARG A 145 21.79 -14.57 -10.28
C ARG A 145 21.02 -15.61 -9.46
N GLN A 146 20.95 -16.81 -10.00
CA GLN A 146 20.62 -18.00 -9.26
C GLN A 146 21.69 -19.00 -9.63
N GLU A 147 22.44 -19.51 -8.65
CA GLU A 147 23.27 -20.69 -8.82
C GLU A 147 24.37 -20.55 -9.90
N GLY A 148 25.09 -19.43 -9.96
CA GLY A 148 26.34 -19.33 -10.74
C GLY A 148 26.19 -19.38 -12.27
N ARG A 149 25.01 -19.11 -12.83
CA ARG A 149 24.71 -19.24 -14.27
C ARG A 149 25.49 -18.32 -15.21
N CYS A 150 26.20 -17.31 -14.70
CA CYS A 150 27.04 -16.44 -15.53
C CYS A 150 28.46 -16.31 -14.98
N SER A 151 29.46 -16.36 -15.87
CA SER A 151 30.88 -16.16 -15.57
C SER A 151 31.36 -14.73 -15.85
N CYS A 152 30.46 -13.75 -15.81
CA CYS A 152 30.78 -12.36 -16.10
C CYS A 152 31.81 -11.82 -15.10
N LEU A 153 32.90 -11.27 -15.63
CA LEU A 153 33.89 -10.55 -14.82
C LEU A 153 33.33 -9.17 -14.48
N VAL A 154 33.12 -8.91 -13.18
CA VAL A 154 32.86 -7.55 -12.70
C VAL A 154 34.18 -6.80 -12.82
N GLN A 155 34.26 -5.86 -13.77
CA GLN A 155 35.46 -5.06 -13.95
C GLN A 155 35.75 -4.25 -12.67
N GLU A 156 37.03 -4.10 -12.35
CA GLU A 156 37.41 -3.19 -11.27
C GLU A 156 36.93 -1.78 -11.60
N PRO A 157 36.30 -1.08 -10.64
CA PRO A 157 35.87 0.29 -10.88
C PRO A 157 37.07 1.14 -11.26
N GLU A 158 36.87 2.02 -12.24
CA GLU A 158 37.91 2.92 -12.73
C GLU A 158 38.59 3.69 -11.56
N PRO A 159 39.86 4.09 -11.71
CA PRO A 159 40.64 4.73 -10.64
C PRO A 159 39.93 5.90 -9.94
N ARG A 160 39.11 6.67 -10.67
CA ARG A 160 38.34 7.81 -10.13
C ARG A 160 37.22 7.38 -9.19
N MET A 161 36.65 6.18 -9.39
CA MET A 161 35.55 5.63 -8.58
C MET A 161 36.02 4.64 -7.50
N GLN A 162 37.32 4.33 -7.43
CA GLN A 162 37.86 3.40 -6.43
C GLN A 162 37.60 3.85 -4.99
N LYS A 163 37.64 5.17 -4.70
CA LYS A 163 37.39 5.71 -3.36
C LYS A 163 35.95 5.46 -2.86
N LEU A 164 35.00 5.24 -3.77
CA LEU A 164 33.59 4.98 -3.41
C LEU A 164 33.38 3.61 -2.78
N LYS A 165 34.29 2.63 -3.02
CA LYS A 165 34.24 1.32 -2.34
C LYS A 165 34.27 1.45 -0.82
N ASN A 166 34.93 2.48 -0.30
CA ASN A 166 35.04 2.72 1.15
C ASN A 166 33.70 3.14 1.78
N PHE A 167 32.72 3.60 0.99
CA PHE A 167 31.43 4.12 1.46
C PHE A 167 30.26 3.14 1.31
N VAL A 168 30.45 2.00 0.63
CA VAL A 168 29.37 1.00 0.42
C VAL A 168 29.21 0.05 1.61
N ARG A 169 30.08 0.14 2.63
CA ARG A 169 29.98 -0.64 3.87
C ARG A 169 29.32 0.18 4.97
N ASP A 170 28.00 0.27 4.93
CA ASP A 170 27.17 0.32 6.15
C ASP A 170 25.70 0.11 5.79
N LYS A 171 25.26 -1.14 5.90
CA LYS A 171 23.87 -1.52 6.18
C LYS A 171 23.93 -2.81 6.99
N SER A 172 24.13 -2.65 8.31
CA SER A 172 23.66 -3.64 9.29
C SER A 172 22.22 -3.29 9.65
#